data_AF-A0A450YT15-F1
#
_entry.id   AF-A0A450YT15-F1
#
_cell.length_a   1.000
_cell.length_b   1.000
_cell.length_c   1.000
_cell.angle_alpha   90.00
_cell.angle_beta   90.00
_cell.angle_gamma   90.00
#
_symmetry.space_group_name_H-M   'P 1'
#
loop_
_entity.id
_entity.type
_entity.pdbx_description
1 polymer ?
#
loop_
_entity_poly.entity_id
_entity_poly.type
_entity_poly.pdbx_seq_one_letter_code
_entity_poly.pdbx_strand_id
1 'polypeptide(L)'
;MTADFSQQRLRGRDFRGRDLRGARFVGADLRGARFRNADLTDADFSGARLGKSLRGTIATGLLTLLIGLLAGLLDGLAAFFLVAVISWFFETMQGISIEQHAMELAITTITSAGGIVAILLFFLWRRGVAGLFAGMGVIMAGAVAVAGAVAVAVAVATAVFFLPAFFVAWRIRKDDPLFAGVRQFGLWFGALGGTDFRGANLHGARFRGANLKHALFASASNLARVDFRDAKHLRFAHATGTLLEDPRVRELLAGGAGEAESYAGSNLQGACLAGASLRGADFTEADLSDAELVGADLRDARLIKTQLIGANLIGVRLTGACLAAWNIHKSTNLQEINCDHVFLEANNPRSRQPPSGAFREGEFSKLFQEVTETMDFIVESKLELAALQRAIQKLREAGAEGLEIQGVECREDVIVAHVAAPPEIDREEIHARTLREKGLETKLLLAESKAREAETKYLMQKEHTDDLMNLFDVSLRKETHIHAQGGNVNQNHRTQTITNSNLAGVTLNQGDIHGRLTNLARNIGALPAAPDAEEKLGQLLTRLAETLRDIPPEHAEKVEDVTDMAERTVKDARKGNPSRLRSTVEDLKSSARSLDSYPAVLQIVSEIAKLLGG
;
A
#
# COMPACT_ATOMS: atom_id res chain seq x y z
N MET A 1 30.96 23.73 -18.28
CA MET A 1 30.11 24.94 -18.19
C MET A 1 28.75 24.52 -17.69
N THR A 2 28.29 25.07 -16.58
CA THR A 2 26.92 24.85 -16.09
C THR A 2 25.93 25.54 -17.04
N ALA A 3 24.87 24.83 -17.42
CA ALA A 3 23.89 25.37 -18.35
C ALA A 3 23.06 26.48 -17.68
N ASP A 4 23.02 27.67 -18.29
CA ASP A 4 22.25 28.80 -17.78
C ASP A 4 21.01 29.07 -18.63
N PHE A 5 19.86 28.87 -18.02
CA PHE A 5 18.53 29.09 -18.56
C PHE A 5 17.75 30.18 -17.80
N SER A 6 18.43 31.01 -17.03
CA SER A 6 17.82 32.05 -16.22
C SER A 6 16.97 33.00 -17.06
N GLN A 7 15.78 33.37 -16.54
CA GLN A 7 14.79 34.24 -17.18
C GLN A 7 14.24 33.75 -18.54
N GLN A 8 14.63 32.57 -19.01
CA GLN A 8 14.16 32.06 -20.29
C GLN A 8 12.72 31.57 -20.23
N ARG A 9 12.04 31.60 -21.40
CA ARG A 9 10.71 31.01 -21.58
C ARG A 9 10.85 29.58 -22.09
N LEU A 10 10.72 28.61 -21.21
CA LEU A 10 10.98 27.18 -21.46
C LEU A 10 9.71 26.34 -21.31
N ARG A 11 8.55 26.94 -21.57
CA ARG A 11 7.25 26.27 -21.42
C ARG A 11 7.17 25.02 -22.30
N GLY A 12 6.77 23.90 -21.72
CA GLY A 12 6.62 22.65 -22.46
C GLY A 12 7.94 22.02 -22.92
N ARG A 13 9.10 22.62 -22.60
CA ARG A 13 10.39 22.14 -23.07
C ARG A 13 10.73 20.79 -22.45
N ASP A 14 11.39 19.96 -23.25
CA ASP A 14 11.73 18.59 -22.88
C ASP A 14 13.19 18.50 -22.41
N PHE A 15 13.36 18.09 -21.16
CA PHE A 15 14.63 17.86 -20.49
C PHE A 15 14.73 16.43 -19.94
N ARG A 16 13.87 15.51 -20.40
CA ARG A 16 13.84 14.14 -19.88
C ARG A 16 15.20 13.45 -20.03
N GLY A 17 15.66 12.80 -18.97
CA GLY A 17 16.92 12.05 -18.96
C GLY A 17 18.19 12.88 -19.14
N ARG A 18 18.10 14.23 -19.09
CA ARG A 18 19.26 15.10 -19.29
C ARG A 18 20.07 15.24 -18.00
N ASP A 19 21.38 15.31 -18.15
CA ASP A 19 22.28 15.82 -17.10
C ASP A 19 22.21 17.35 -17.09
N LEU A 20 21.67 17.88 -16.00
CA LEU A 20 21.45 19.30 -15.75
C LEU A 20 21.98 19.67 -14.35
N ARG A 21 23.01 18.96 -13.88
CA ARG A 21 23.64 19.25 -12.59
C ARG A 21 24.17 20.68 -12.56
N GLY A 22 23.85 21.40 -11.48
CA GLY A 22 24.18 22.81 -11.29
C GLY A 22 23.56 23.76 -12.33
N ALA A 23 22.60 23.31 -13.14
CA ALA A 23 21.96 24.16 -14.13
C ALA A 23 21.15 25.28 -13.45
N ARG A 24 21.14 26.47 -14.05
CA ARG A 24 20.46 27.65 -13.50
C ARG A 24 19.17 27.90 -14.26
N PHE A 25 18.04 27.88 -13.56
CA PHE A 25 16.70 28.19 -14.05
C PHE A 25 16.09 29.40 -13.33
N VAL A 26 16.93 30.29 -12.80
CA VAL A 26 16.49 31.40 -11.94
C VAL A 26 15.50 32.29 -12.67
N GLY A 27 14.29 32.40 -12.13
CA GLY A 27 13.19 33.17 -12.72
C GLY A 27 12.65 32.66 -14.07
N ALA A 28 13.08 31.48 -14.53
CA ALA A 28 12.64 30.91 -15.80
C ALA A 28 11.14 30.55 -15.78
N ASP A 29 10.48 30.62 -16.94
CA ASP A 29 9.10 30.16 -17.12
C ASP A 29 9.11 28.70 -17.60
N LEU A 30 8.95 27.78 -16.64
CA LEU A 30 9.06 26.33 -16.79
C LEU A 30 7.70 25.61 -16.85
N ARG A 31 6.62 26.36 -17.08
CA ARG A 31 5.27 25.79 -17.11
C ARG A 31 5.13 24.70 -18.17
N GLY A 32 4.82 23.48 -17.73
CA GLY A 32 4.69 22.29 -18.57
C GLY A 32 6.02 21.68 -19.01
N ALA A 33 7.17 22.17 -18.54
CA ALA A 33 8.46 21.59 -18.84
C ALA A 33 8.57 20.17 -18.26
N ARG A 34 9.35 19.30 -18.93
CA ARG A 34 9.48 17.88 -18.56
C ARG A 34 10.89 17.55 -18.14
N PHE A 35 11.10 17.28 -16.85
CA PHE A 35 12.37 16.88 -16.24
C PHE A 35 12.36 15.41 -15.80
N ARG A 36 11.43 14.59 -16.32
CA ARG A 36 11.33 13.19 -15.92
C ARG A 36 12.67 12.46 -16.09
N ASN A 37 13.15 11.80 -15.05
CA ASN A 37 14.45 11.11 -15.00
C ASN A 37 15.68 11.99 -15.29
N ALA A 38 15.57 13.32 -15.21
CA ALA A 38 16.71 14.22 -15.36
C ALA A 38 17.57 14.21 -14.08
N ASP A 39 18.86 14.44 -14.24
CA ASP A 39 19.75 14.72 -13.12
C ASP A 39 19.81 16.24 -12.89
N LEU A 40 19.29 16.68 -11.76
CA LEU A 40 19.15 18.08 -11.36
C LEU A 40 19.87 18.35 -10.04
N THR A 41 20.89 17.56 -9.70
CA THR A 41 21.69 17.82 -8.49
C THR A 41 22.20 19.26 -8.49
N ASP A 42 21.98 19.96 -7.38
CA ASP A 42 22.36 21.36 -7.17
C ASP A 42 21.79 22.38 -8.19
N ALA A 43 20.76 22.01 -8.95
CA ALA A 43 20.12 22.92 -9.89
C ALA A 43 19.36 24.05 -9.17
N ASP A 44 19.38 25.25 -9.74
CA ASP A 44 18.80 26.44 -9.14
C ASP A 44 17.51 26.87 -9.84
N PHE A 45 16.36 26.62 -9.22
CA PHE A 45 15.03 27.03 -9.67
C PHE A 45 14.50 28.27 -8.95
N SER A 46 15.37 29.05 -8.28
CA SER A 46 14.93 30.19 -7.47
C SER A 46 14.07 31.18 -8.28
N GLY A 47 12.89 31.52 -7.75
CA GLY A 47 11.94 32.43 -8.40
C GLY A 47 11.32 31.91 -9.71
N ALA A 48 11.61 30.67 -10.13
CA ALA A 48 11.07 30.10 -11.36
C ALA A 48 9.53 29.96 -11.29
N ARG A 49 8.89 29.98 -12.46
CA ARG A 49 7.44 29.77 -12.60
C ARG A 49 7.19 28.37 -13.14
N LEU A 50 6.81 27.45 -12.26
CA LEU A 50 6.46 26.09 -12.61
C LEU A 50 4.93 25.96 -12.73
N GLY A 51 4.47 24.77 -13.10
CA GLY A 51 3.05 24.44 -13.18
C GLY A 51 2.56 24.25 -14.61
N LYS A 52 1.29 24.53 -14.86
CA LYS A 52 0.67 24.19 -16.15
C LYS A 52 1.01 25.13 -17.28
N SER A 53 1.29 24.55 -18.44
CA SER A 53 1.20 25.27 -19.70
C SER A 53 -0.25 25.61 -20.04
N LEU A 54 -0.49 26.59 -20.93
CA LEU A 54 -1.84 26.93 -21.40
C LEU A 54 -2.53 25.71 -22.04
N ARG A 55 -1.79 24.95 -22.86
CA ARG A 55 -2.27 23.70 -23.49
C ARG A 55 -2.68 22.66 -22.44
N GLY A 56 -1.87 22.48 -21.38
CA GLY A 56 -2.18 21.59 -20.27
C GLY A 56 -3.44 22.01 -19.51
N THR A 57 -3.62 23.30 -19.29
CA THR A 57 -4.84 23.85 -18.67
C THR A 57 -6.08 23.54 -19.51
N ILE A 58 -6.04 23.82 -20.81
CA ILE A 58 -7.15 23.55 -21.75
C ILE A 58 -7.46 22.05 -21.80
N ALA A 59 -6.43 21.21 -21.98
CA ALA A 59 -6.59 19.76 -22.05
C ALA A 59 -7.23 19.18 -20.79
N THR A 60 -6.79 19.61 -19.60
CA THR A 60 -7.43 19.17 -18.35
C THR A 60 -8.83 19.71 -18.18
N GLY A 61 -9.14 20.92 -18.67
CA GLY A 61 -10.49 21.45 -18.66
C GLY A 61 -11.44 20.63 -19.56
N LEU A 62 -11.00 20.32 -20.79
CA LEU A 62 -11.74 19.46 -21.71
C LEU A 62 -11.93 18.05 -21.16
N LEU A 63 -10.90 17.48 -20.53
CA LEU A 63 -11.00 16.18 -19.88
C LEU A 63 -12.00 16.20 -18.72
N THR A 64 -12.00 17.25 -17.90
CA THR A 64 -13.02 17.42 -16.84
C THR A 64 -14.42 17.51 -17.43
N LEU A 65 -14.59 18.26 -18.52
CA LEU A 65 -15.88 18.37 -19.23
C LEU A 65 -16.32 16.99 -19.76
N LEU A 66 -15.43 16.25 -20.41
CA LEU A 66 -15.70 14.93 -20.96
C LEU A 66 -16.09 13.92 -19.87
N ILE A 67 -15.35 13.88 -18.76
CA ILE A 67 -15.65 13.03 -17.61
C ILE A 67 -17.03 13.39 -17.04
N GLY A 68 -17.33 14.69 -16.92
CA GLY A 68 -18.64 15.15 -16.46
C GLY A 68 -19.79 14.72 -17.39
N LEU A 69 -19.60 14.85 -18.71
CA LEU A 69 -20.59 14.41 -19.70
C LEU A 69 -20.79 12.89 -19.67
N LEU A 70 -19.72 12.10 -19.58
CA LEU A 70 -19.78 10.65 -19.49
C LEU A 70 -20.46 10.18 -18.20
N ALA A 71 -20.13 10.78 -17.06
CA ALA A 71 -20.77 10.47 -15.78
C ALA A 71 -22.28 10.78 -15.84
N GLY A 72 -22.66 11.94 -16.38
CA GLY A 72 -24.07 12.29 -16.55
C GLY A 72 -24.82 11.35 -17.50
N LEU A 73 -24.19 10.90 -18.58
CA LEU A 73 -24.78 9.93 -19.51
C LEU A 73 -24.95 8.55 -18.87
N LEU A 74 -23.96 8.07 -18.13
CA LEU A 74 -24.02 6.79 -17.41
C LEU A 74 -25.10 6.81 -16.32
N ASP A 75 -25.18 7.88 -15.54
CA ASP A 75 -26.23 8.08 -14.53
C ASP A 75 -27.61 8.11 -15.19
N GLY A 76 -27.76 8.82 -16.31
CA GLY A 76 -29.00 8.87 -17.08
C GLY A 76 -29.43 7.51 -17.64
N LEU A 77 -28.48 6.70 -18.10
CA LEU A 77 -28.77 5.33 -18.55
C LEU A 77 -29.17 4.43 -17.37
N ALA A 78 -28.43 4.48 -16.26
CA ALA A 78 -28.75 3.69 -15.07
C ALA A 78 -30.15 4.01 -14.52
N ALA A 79 -30.50 5.30 -14.48
CA ALA A 79 -31.81 5.79 -14.13
C ALA A 79 -32.92 5.20 -15.03
N PHE A 80 -32.73 5.29 -16.34
CA PHE A 80 -33.68 4.79 -17.32
C PHE A 80 -33.92 3.29 -17.18
N PHE A 81 -32.85 2.49 -17.05
CA PHE A 81 -32.97 1.05 -16.84
C PHE A 81 -33.65 0.71 -15.51
N LEU A 82 -33.35 1.44 -14.43
CA LEU A 82 -34.00 1.23 -13.15
C LEU A 82 -35.52 1.50 -13.23
N VAL A 83 -35.92 2.60 -13.89
CA VAL A 83 -37.34 2.89 -14.15
C VAL A 83 -37.98 1.77 -14.97
N ALA A 84 -37.32 1.33 -16.05
CA ALA A 84 -37.87 0.29 -16.93
C ALA A 84 -38.08 -1.04 -16.18
N VAL A 85 -37.13 -1.43 -15.32
CA VAL A 85 -37.23 -2.65 -14.49
C VAL A 85 -38.34 -2.53 -13.45
N ILE A 86 -38.45 -1.38 -12.78
CA ILE A 86 -39.52 -1.11 -11.81
C ILE A 86 -40.88 -1.15 -12.51
N SER A 87 -41.04 -0.43 -13.62
CA SER A 87 -42.29 -0.43 -14.40
C SER A 87 -42.68 -1.83 -14.86
N TRP A 88 -41.74 -2.60 -15.41
CA TRP A 88 -41.98 -3.99 -15.82
C TRP A 88 -42.42 -4.88 -14.65
N PHE A 89 -41.76 -4.76 -13.49
CA PHE A 89 -42.11 -5.52 -12.29
C PHE A 89 -43.51 -5.18 -11.76
N PHE A 90 -43.87 -3.89 -11.69
CA PHE A 90 -45.17 -3.45 -11.19
C PHE A 90 -46.32 -3.75 -12.16
N GLU A 91 -46.09 -3.62 -13.47
CA GLU A 91 -47.04 -4.08 -14.49
C GLU A 91 -47.30 -5.59 -14.37
N THR A 92 -46.25 -6.38 -14.10
CA THR A 92 -46.34 -7.83 -13.93
C THR A 92 -47.05 -8.25 -12.63
N MET A 93 -46.90 -7.47 -11.54
CA MET A 93 -47.40 -7.85 -10.22
C MET A 93 -48.81 -7.34 -9.90
N GLN A 94 -49.26 -6.17 -10.39
CA GLN A 94 -50.53 -5.57 -9.93
C GLN A 94 -51.41 -4.90 -11.00
N GLY A 95 -51.01 -4.77 -12.27
CA GLY A 95 -51.90 -4.21 -13.32
C GLY A 95 -52.33 -2.75 -13.11
N ILE A 96 -51.59 -1.97 -12.32
CA ILE A 96 -51.86 -0.55 -12.04
C ILE A 96 -51.06 0.33 -13.01
N SER A 97 -51.69 1.32 -13.64
CA SER A 97 -51.03 2.26 -14.56
C SER A 97 -50.23 3.33 -13.81
N ILE A 98 -48.94 3.46 -14.16
CA ILE A 98 -47.97 4.32 -13.48
C ILE A 98 -47.75 5.61 -14.30
N GLU A 99 -48.69 6.55 -14.25
CA GLU A 99 -48.44 7.90 -14.79
C GLU A 99 -47.83 8.86 -13.75
N GLN A 100 -47.71 8.46 -12.47
CA GLN A 100 -47.31 9.39 -11.39
C GLN A 100 -45.90 9.22 -10.82
N HIS A 101 -45.19 8.10 -11.05
CA HIS A 101 -43.87 7.86 -10.41
C HIS A 101 -42.64 8.00 -11.33
N ALA A 102 -42.80 8.06 -12.64
CA ALA A 102 -41.68 8.23 -13.57
C ALA A 102 -41.01 9.62 -13.47
N MET A 103 -41.80 10.64 -13.15
CA MET A 103 -41.32 12.03 -13.01
C MET A 103 -40.47 12.21 -11.73
N GLU A 104 -40.82 11.57 -10.62
CA GLU A 104 -40.06 11.67 -9.35
C GLU A 104 -38.69 10.99 -9.42
N LEU A 105 -38.58 9.83 -10.10
CA LEU A 105 -37.32 9.10 -10.22
C LEU A 105 -36.37 9.71 -11.28
N ALA A 106 -36.91 10.33 -12.32
CA ALA A 106 -36.13 11.13 -13.27
C ALA A 106 -35.50 12.37 -12.60
N ILE A 107 -36.17 12.93 -11.60
CA ILE A 107 -35.70 14.11 -10.86
C ILE A 107 -34.58 13.77 -9.86
N THR A 108 -34.65 12.61 -9.19
CA THR A 108 -33.58 12.15 -8.29
C THR A 108 -32.29 11.78 -9.02
N THR A 109 -32.40 11.36 -10.29
CA THR A 109 -31.27 10.99 -11.14
C THR A 109 -30.62 12.19 -11.84
N ILE A 110 -31.40 13.21 -12.19
CA ILE A 110 -30.87 14.53 -12.60
C ILE A 110 -30.11 15.20 -11.43
N THR A 111 -30.57 15.04 -10.18
CA THR A 111 -29.93 15.63 -9.00
C THR A 111 -28.67 14.90 -8.55
N SER A 112 -28.56 13.57 -8.70
CA SER A 112 -27.33 12.82 -8.43
C SER A 112 -26.21 13.14 -9.42
N ALA A 113 -26.53 13.23 -10.72
CA ALA A 113 -25.60 13.69 -11.76
C ALA A 113 -25.14 15.13 -11.51
N GLY A 114 -26.06 15.99 -11.05
CA GLY A 114 -25.76 17.35 -10.60
C GLY A 114 -24.77 17.40 -9.43
N GLY A 115 -24.83 16.46 -8.48
CA GLY A 115 -23.90 16.36 -7.36
C GLY A 115 -22.45 16.05 -7.80
N ILE A 116 -22.26 15.09 -8.71
CA ILE A 116 -20.94 14.73 -9.25
C ILE A 116 -20.37 15.89 -10.07
N VAL A 117 -21.19 16.52 -10.91
CA VAL A 117 -20.81 17.70 -11.69
C VAL A 117 -20.50 18.88 -10.76
N ALA A 118 -21.20 19.06 -9.65
CA ALA A 118 -20.92 20.11 -8.67
C ALA A 118 -19.62 19.89 -7.90
N ILE A 119 -19.28 18.64 -7.56
CA ILE A 119 -17.96 18.30 -7.00
C ILE A 119 -16.85 18.66 -8.00
N LEU A 120 -17.02 18.32 -9.28
CA LEU A 120 -16.06 18.63 -10.34
C LEU A 120 -15.97 20.13 -10.64
N LEU A 121 -17.11 20.84 -10.66
CA LEU A 121 -17.19 22.29 -10.82
C LEU A 121 -16.64 23.04 -9.60
N PHE A 122 -16.74 22.48 -8.39
CA PHE A 122 -16.06 23.01 -7.19
C PHE A 122 -14.54 22.98 -7.35
N PHE A 123 -13.98 21.89 -7.92
CA PHE A 123 -12.54 21.84 -8.24
C PHE A 123 -12.15 22.84 -9.34
N LEU A 124 -13.08 23.22 -10.22
CA LEU A 124 -12.91 24.32 -11.17
C LEU A 124 -13.05 25.71 -10.50
N TRP A 125 -13.94 25.88 -9.51
CA TRP A 125 -14.09 27.10 -8.70
C TRP A 125 -12.84 27.41 -7.87
N ARG A 126 -12.18 26.37 -7.31
CA ARG A 126 -10.87 26.49 -6.64
C ARG A 126 -9.77 27.08 -7.55
N ARG A 127 -9.99 27.14 -8.88
CA ARG A 127 -9.10 27.83 -9.84
C ARG A 127 -9.41 29.32 -10.05
N GLY A 128 -10.41 29.90 -9.37
CA GLY A 128 -10.74 31.33 -9.46
C GLY A 128 -11.73 31.71 -10.57
N VAL A 129 -12.43 30.73 -11.16
CA VAL A 129 -13.49 30.99 -12.16
C VAL A 129 -14.82 31.11 -11.43
N ALA A 130 -15.09 32.30 -10.87
CA ALA A 130 -16.28 32.58 -10.05
C ALA A 130 -17.62 32.56 -10.84
N GLY A 131 -17.58 32.64 -12.17
CA GLY A 131 -18.77 32.81 -13.01
C GLY A 131 -19.66 31.57 -13.17
N LEU A 132 -19.20 30.37 -12.84
CA LEU A 132 -19.97 29.13 -13.04
C LEU A 132 -21.08 28.91 -11.99
N PHE A 133 -21.01 29.54 -10.83
CA PHE A 133 -22.13 29.55 -9.87
C PHE A 133 -23.22 30.58 -10.22
N ALA A 134 -22.87 31.66 -10.92
CA ALA A 134 -23.87 32.59 -11.43
C ALA A 134 -24.73 31.94 -12.53
N GLY A 135 -24.15 31.04 -13.35
CA GLY A 135 -24.88 30.22 -14.31
C GLY A 135 -25.72 29.11 -13.67
N MET A 136 -25.35 28.62 -12.48
CA MET A 136 -26.13 27.61 -11.75
C MET A 136 -27.43 28.18 -11.17
N GLY A 137 -27.48 29.48 -10.86
CA GLY A 137 -28.72 30.20 -10.57
C GLY A 137 -29.70 30.23 -11.76
N VAL A 138 -29.20 30.13 -12.99
CA VAL A 138 -30.02 30.09 -14.21
C VAL A 138 -30.54 28.68 -14.48
N ILE A 139 -29.75 27.64 -14.20
CA ILE A 139 -30.23 26.24 -14.22
C ILE A 139 -31.27 26.01 -13.10
N MET A 140 -31.07 26.65 -11.94
CA MET A 140 -32.06 26.74 -10.85
C MET A 140 -33.36 27.46 -11.27
N ALA A 141 -33.27 28.53 -12.08
CA ALA A 141 -34.46 29.25 -12.55
C ALA A 141 -35.27 28.46 -13.59
N GLY A 142 -34.61 27.62 -14.40
CA GLY A 142 -35.28 26.76 -15.39
C GLY A 142 -36.00 25.54 -14.81
N ALA A 143 -35.57 25.04 -13.64
CA ALA A 143 -36.16 23.87 -12.99
C ALA A 143 -37.30 24.18 -12.01
N VAL A 144 -37.54 25.47 -11.68
CA VAL A 144 -38.53 25.90 -10.66
C VAL A 144 -39.96 26.05 -11.20
N ALA A 145 -40.22 25.69 -12.45
CA ALA A 145 -41.57 25.75 -13.04
C ALA A 145 -42.44 24.49 -12.78
N VAL A 146 -42.20 23.70 -11.73
CA VAL A 146 -42.98 22.47 -11.45
C VAL A 146 -43.52 22.45 -10.00
N ALA A 147 -44.80 22.12 -9.88
CA ALA A 147 -45.68 22.34 -8.73
C ALA A 147 -45.22 21.71 -7.39
N GLY A 148 -45.33 22.51 -6.32
CA GLY A 148 -45.56 22.13 -4.91
C GLY A 148 -44.76 20.98 -4.31
N ALA A 149 -45.15 19.73 -4.62
CA ALA A 149 -44.54 18.51 -4.08
C ALA A 149 -43.18 18.18 -4.72
N VAL A 150 -43.01 18.51 -6.01
CA VAL A 150 -41.76 18.26 -6.75
C VAL A 150 -40.63 19.16 -6.25
N ALA A 151 -40.95 20.39 -5.83
CA ALA A 151 -39.97 21.32 -5.28
C ALA A 151 -39.32 20.82 -3.97
N VAL A 152 -40.11 20.15 -3.11
CA VAL A 152 -39.60 19.57 -1.86
C VAL A 152 -38.71 18.35 -2.15
N ALA A 153 -39.10 17.48 -3.09
CA ALA A 153 -38.29 16.33 -3.49
C ALA A 153 -36.95 16.75 -4.13
N VAL A 154 -36.96 17.77 -4.99
CA VAL A 154 -35.75 18.37 -5.58
C VAL A 154 -34.87 18.98 -4.50
N ALA A 155 -35.44 19.71 -3.53
CA ALA A 155 -34.70 20.32 -2.43
C ALA A 155 -34.06 19.28 -1.50
N VAL A 156 -34.76 18.18 -1.21
CA VAL A 156 -34.23 17.08 -0.40
C VAL A 156 -33.14 16.33 -1.16
N ALA A 157 -33.35 15.99 -2.44
CA ALA A 157 -32.35 15.31 -3.24
C ALA A 157 -31.08 16.16 -3.44
N THR A 158 -31.23 17.47 -3.69
CA THR A 158 -30.07 18.38 -3.74
C THR A 158 -29.36 18.48 -2.40
N ALA A 159 -30.07 18.57 -1.27
CA ALA A 159 -29.44 18.56 0.05
C ALA A 159 -28.65 17.27 0.31
N VAL A 160 -29.20 16.10 -0.04
CA VAL A 160 -28.58 14.78 0.19
C VAL A 160 -27.29 14.59 -0.61
N PHE A 161 -27.17 15.17 -1.81
CA PHE A 161 -25.96 15.03 -2.63
C PHE A 161 -24.95 16.18 -2.46
N PHE A 162 -25.41 17.42 -2.31
CA PHE A 162 -24.53 18.58 -2.29
C PHE A 162 -23.96 18.87 -0.90
N LEU A 163 -24.67 18.56 0.18
CA LEU A 163 -24.13 18.77 1.54
C LEU A 163 -22.95 17.85 1.83
N PRO A 164 -22.97 16.54 1.50
CA PRO A 164 -21.79 15.69 1.66
C PRO A 164 -20.65 16.12 0.74
N ALA A 165 -20.93 16.47 -0.51
CA ALA A 165 -19.92 17.00 -1.44
C ALA A 165 -19.21 18.24 -0.89
N PHE A 166 -19.97 19.20 -0.38
CA PHE A 166 -19.45 20.41 0.25
C PHE A 166 -18.67 20.09 1.53
N PHE A 167 -19.18 19.17 2.36
CA PHE A 167 -18.50 18.72 3.56
C PHE A 167 -17.14 18.07 3.24
N VAL A 168 -17.10 17.15 2.28
CA VAL A 168 -15.87 16.50 1.81
C VAL A 168 -14.89 17.54 1.25
N ALA A 169 -15.38 18.46 0.41
CA ALA A 169 -14.59 19.55 -0.14
C ALA A 169 -14.00 20.47 0.93
N TRP A 170 -14.78 20.81 1.95
CA TRP A 170 -14.36 21.60 3.09
C TRP A 170 -13.32 20.86 3.94
N ARG A 171 -13.53 19.56 4.21
CA ARG A 171 -12.57 18.69 4.91
C ARG A 171 -11.25 18.55 4.16
N ILE A 172 -11.29 18.37 2.83
CA ILE A 172 -10.09 18.35 1.97
C ILE A 172 -9.32 19.67 2.07
N ARG A 173 -10.01 20.82 2.13
CA ARG A 173 -9.39 22.14 2.29
C ARG A 173 -8.73 22.32 3.66
N LYS A 174 -9.22 21.60 4.67
CA LYS A 174 -8.66 21.54 6.03
C LYS A 174 -7.59 20.45 6.20
N ASP A 175 -7.15 19.83 5.10
CA ASP A 175 -6.12 18.78 5.07
C ASP A 175 -6.42 17.54 5.94
N ASP A 176 -7.71 17.23 6.12
CA ASP A 176 -8.18 16.08 6.91
C ASP A 176 -7.59 14.74 6.38
N PRO A 177 -6.99 13.91 7.25
CA PRO A 177 -6.40 12.62 6.85
C PRO A 177 -7.41 11.64 6.27
N LEU A 178 -8.70 11.67 6.67
CA LEU A 178 -9.74 10.77 6.15
C LEU A 178 -9.93 10.93 4.64
N PHE A 179 -9.67 12.12 4.10
CA PHE A 179 -9.83 12.44 2.68
C PHE A 179 -8.50 12.60 1.95
N ALA A 180 -7.40 12.11 2.52
CA ALA A 180 -6.07 12.18 1.93
C ALA A 180 -6.04 11.58 0.51
N GLY A 181 -6.67 10.43 0.29
CA GLY A 181 -6.74 9.79 -1.03
C GLY A 181 -7.41 10.67 -2.09
N VAL A 182 -8.55 11.28 -1.75
CA VAL A 182 -9.29 12.19 -2.64
C VAL A 182 -8.49 13.46 -2.91
N ARG A 183 -7.80 14.00 -1.89
CA ARG A 183 -6.88 15.12 -2.04
C ARG A 183 -5.74 14.79 -3.02
N GLN A 184 -5.10 13.63 -2.86
CA GLN A 184 -4.00 13.21 -3.73
C GLN A 184 -4.46 13.00 -5.17
N PHE A 185 -5.64 12.41 -5.39
CA PHE A 185 -6.23 12.30 -6.71
C PHE A 185 -6.49 13.68 -7.34
N GLY A 186 -7.08 14.60 -6.58
CA GLY A 186 -7.34 15.97 -7.03
C GLY A 186 -6.05 16.75 -7.36
N LEU A 187 -4.98 16.54 -6.59
CA LEU A 187 -3.66 17.12 -6.86
C LEU A 187 -3.02 16.51 -8.10
N TRP A 188 -3.08 15.19 -8.26
CA TRP A 188 -2.58 14.46 -9.43
C TRP A 188 -3.27 14.93 -10.71
N PHE A 189 -4.61 14.87 -10.76
CA PHE A 189 -5.42 15.35 -11.88
C PHE A 189 -5.17 16.84 -12.11
N GLY A 190 -5.10 17.59 -11.01
CA GLY A 190 -4.77 19.00 -10.96
C GLY A 190 -3.40 19.31 -11.54
N ALA A 191 -2.44 18.39 -11.54
CA ALA A 191 -1.07 18.58 -12.02
C ALA A 191 -0.81 18.04 -13.44
N LEU A 192 -1.81 17.40 -14.08
CA LEU A 192 -1.72 17.00 -15.49
C LEU A 192 -1.40 18.20 -16.40
N GLY A 193 -0.36 18.04 -17.23
CA GLY A 193 0.18 19.12 -18.09
C GLY A 193 1.01 20.18 -17.33
N GLY A 194 1.31 19.92 -16.06
CA GLY A 194 2.22 20.68 -15.20
C GLY A 194 3.70 20.39 -15.46
N THR A 195 4.57 21.04 -14.70
CA THR A 195 6.02 20.75 -14.73
C THR A 195 6.29 19.40 -14.07
N ASP A 196 7.00 18.52 -14.77
CA ASP A 196 7.14 17.09 -14.42
C ASP A 196 8.55 16.75 -13.92
N PHE A 197 8.71 16.42 -12.63
CA PHE A 197 9.96 15.98 -12.00
C PHE A 197 9.97 14.50 -11.61
N ARG A 198 9.02 13.69 -12.09
CA ARG A 198 8.93 12.29 -11.68
C ARG A 198 10.22 11.54 -12.04
N GLY A 199 10.79 10.78 -11.11
CA GLY A 199 12.06 10.10 -11.28
C GLY A 199 13.30 10.99 -11.44
N ALA A 200 13.16 12.32 -11.34
CA ALA A 200 14.31 13.22 -11.38
C ALA A 200 15.10 13.15 -10.06
N ASN A 201 16.42 13.28 -10.15
CA ASN A 201 17.29 13.47 -8.99
C ASN A 201 17.36 14.96 -8.67
N LEU A 202 16.74 15.40 -7.57
CA LEU A 202 16.71 16.80 -7.16
C LEU A 202 17.64 17.09 -5.99
N HIS A 203 18.57 16.18 -5.65
CA HIS A 203 19.47 16.37 -4.50
C HIS A 203 20.09 17.77 -4.47
N GLY A 204 19.96 18.52 -3.37
CA GLY A 204 20.53 19.87 -3.24
C GLY A 204 19.91 20.96 -4.13
N ALA A 205 18.86 20.65 -4.90
CA ALA A 205 18.21 21.64 -5.77
C ALA A 205 17.53 22.76 -4.96
N ARG A 206 17.51 23.97 -5.52
CA ARG A 206 16.98 25.17 -4.83
C ARG A 206 15.70 25.67 -5.49
N PHE A 207 14.59 25.71 -4.75
CA PHE A 207 13.29 26.20 -5.20
C PHE A 207 12.88 27.51 -4.50
N ARG A 208 13.85 28.28 -4.00
CA ARG A 208 13.58 29.45 -3.18
C ARG A 208 12.69 30.47 -3.89
N GLY A 209 11.55 30.82 -3.31
CA GLY A 209 10.60 31.78 -3.92
C GLY A 209 9.93 31.31 -5.22
N ALA A 210 10.18 30.08 -5.67
CA ALA A 210 9.63 29.53 -6.90
C ALA A 210 8.13 29.24 -6.76
N ASN A 211 7.36 29.34 -7.85
CA ASN A 211 5.95 28.96 -7.85
C ASN A 211 5.81 27.50 -8.28
N LEU A 212 5.40 26.65 -7.33
CA LEU A 212 5.29 25.19 -7.49
C LEU A 212 3.86 24.69 -7.72
N LYS A 213 2.92 25.59 -8.03
CA LYS A 213 1.53 25.20 -8.30
C LYS A 213 1.48 24.18 -9.44
N HIS A 214 0.87 23.02 -9.23
CA HIS A 214 0.73 21.97 -10.25
C HIS A 214 2.09 21.37 -10.71
N ALA A 215 3.12 21.41 -9.89
CA ALA A 215 4.33 20.62 -10.11
C ALA A 215 4.09 19.14 -9.71
N LEU A 216 4.73 18.22 -10.43
CA LEU A 216 4.67 16.78 -10.18
C LEU A 216 6.02 16.29 -9.62
N PHE A 217 6.04 15.94 -8.34
CA PHE A 217 7.17 15.31 -7.64
C PHE A 217 6.93 13.83 -7.31
N ALA A 218 5.75 13.29 -7.61
CA ALA A 218 5.42 11.89 -7.30
C ALA A 218 6.47 10.92 -7.85
N SER A 219 6.98 10.02 -7.02
CA SER A 219 8.07 9.11 -7.41
C SER A 219 9.35 9.84 -7.90
N ALA A 220 9.59 11.10 -7.50
CA ALA A 220 10.93 11.68 -7.60
C ALA A 220 11.86 10.86 -6.70
N SER A 221 13.00 10.44 -7.25
CA SER A 221 13.87 9.46 -6.59
C SER A 221 14.68 10.07 -5.44
N ASN A 222 14.89 11.39 -5.44
CA ASN A 222 15.70 12.05 -4.41
C ASN A 222 15.28 13.51 -4.20
N LEU A 223 14.70 13.81 -3.03
CA LEU A 223 14.42 15.17 -2.55
C LEU A 223 15.35 15.58 -1.38
N ALA A 224 16.42 14.83 -1.12
CA ALA A 224 17.34 15.15 -0.05
C ALA A 224 18.02 16.50 -0.33
N ARG A 225 18.13 17.31 0.72
CA ARG A 225 18.73 18.64 0.76
C ARG A 225 18.08 19.66 -0.18
N VAL A 226 16.86 19.40 -0.64
CA VAL A 226 16.13 20.35 -1.49
C VAL A 226 15.66 21.55 -0.66
N ASP A 227 16.04 22.74 -1.09
CA ASP A 227 15.66 23.99 -0.44
C ASP A 227 14.31 24.50 -0.97
N PHE A 228 13.26 24.34 -0.17
CA PHE A 228 11.90 24.83 -0.46
C PHE A 228 11.57 26.16 0.21
N ARG A 229 12.51 26.82 0.89
CA ARG A 229 12.22 28.06 1.65
C ARG A 229 11.59 29.11 0.76
N ASP A 230 10.60 29.82 1.26
CA ASP A 230 9.84 30.84 0.53
C ASP A 230 9.07 30.30 -0.72
N ALA A 231 9.05 28.99 -0.97
CA ALA A 231 8.40 28.43 -2.15
C ALA A 231 6.88 28.67 -2.11
N LYS A 232 6.36 29.17 -3.23
CA LYS A 232 4.96 29.59 -3.35
C LYS A 232 4.12 28.43 -3.87
N HIS A 233 2.93 28.28 -3.29
CA HIS A 233 1.92 27.32 -3.74
C HIS A 233 2.36 25.85 -3.71
N LEU A 234 3.36 25.49 -2.89
CA LEU A 234 3.83 24.12 -2.73
C LEU A 234 2.71 23.15 -2.30
N ARG A 235 1.73 23.62 -1.51
CA ARG A 235 0.51 22.87 -1.14
C ARG A 235 -0.37 22.39 -2.31
N PHE A 236 -0.10 22.88 -3.53
CA PHE A 236 -0.81 22.49 -4.75
C PHE A 236 0.08 21.65 -5.69
N ALA A 237 1.27 21.26 -5.26
CA ALA A 237 2.09 20.27 -5.92
C ALA A 237 1.59 18.86 -5.58
N HIS A 238 1.77 17.94 -6.51
CA HIS A 238 1.48 16.53 -6.28
C HIS A 238 2.78 15.80 -5.97
N ALA A 239 2.88 15.24 -4.77
CA ALA A 239 4.13 14.72 -4.22
C ALA A 239 3.92 13.44 -3.39
N THR A 240 2.99 12.58 -3.81
CA THR A 240 2.72 11.29 -3.18
C THR A 240 3.98 10.42 -3.12
N GLY A 241 4.19 9.75 -1.98
CA GLY A 241 5.36 8.91 -1.72
C GLY A 241 6.65 9.70 -1.47
N THR A 242 6.54 10.98 -1.11
CA THR A 242 7.69 11.83 -0.76
C THR A 242 7.45 12.51 0.59
N LEU A 243 8.48 13.08 1.20
CA LEU A 243 8.37 13.85 2.44
C LEU A 243 7.38 15.04 2.34
N LEU A 244 7.09 15.52 1.13
CA LEU A 244 6.13 16.60 0.88
C LEU A 244 4.66 16.14 0.93
N GLU A 245 4.41 14.84 1.11
CA GLU A 245 3.07 14.29 1.23
C GLU A 245 2.37 14.78 2.51
N ASP A 246 3.09 14.83 3.64
CA ASP A 246 2.58 15.39 4.89
C ASP A 246 2.44 16.92 4.77
N PRO A 247 1.22 17.47 4.93
CA PRO A 247 1.01 18.92 4.93
C PRO A 247 1.86 19.68 5.94
N ARG A 248 2.09 19.13 7.14
CA ARG A 248 2.86 19.77 8.21
C ARG A 248 4.32 19.91 7.81
N VAL A 249 4.92 18.83 7.29
CA VAL A 249 6.30 18.82 6.78
C VAL A 249 6.45 19.78 5.61
N ARG A 250 5.47 19.80 4.70
CA ARG A 250 5.47 20.71 3.55
C ARG A 250 5.44 22.18 3.97
N GLU A 251 4.64 22.52 4.98
CA GLU A 251 4.56 23.89 5.50
C GLU A 251 5.85 24.27 6.24
N LEU A 252 6.41 23.35 7.03
CA LEU A 252 7.70 23.54 7.67
C LEU A 252 8.82 23.85 6.66
N LEU A 253 8.95 23.06 5.59
CA LEU A 253 10.01 23.23 4.59
C LEU A 253 9.86 24.51 3.75
N ALA A 254 8.61 24.96 3.54
CA ALA A 254 8.36 26.18 2.78
C ALA A 254 8.49 27.45 3.64
N GLY A 255 8.03 27.40 4.89
CA GLY A 255 7.96 28.56 5.78
C GLY A 255 9.10 28.67 6.79
N GLY A 256 9.78 27.58 7.10
CA GLY A 256 10.81 27.53 8.15
C GLY A 256 10.27 27.77 9.57
N ALA A 257 8.96 27.71 9.78
CA ALA A 257 8.30 27.95 11.05
C ALA A 257 7.54 26.69 11.50
N GLY A 258 8.00 26.07 12.59
CA GLY A 258 7.43 24.87 13.19
C GLY A 258 7.47 24.91 14.72
N GLU A 259 7.38 26.11 15.31
CA GLU A 259 7.39 26.30 16.77
C GLU A 259 6.18 25.61 17.43
N ALA A 260 6.45 24.81 18.46
CA ALA A 260 5.47 24.03 19.22
C ALA A 260 4.58 23.07 18.39
N GLU A 261 4.99 22.77 17.15
CA GLU A 261 4.28 21.81 16.29
C GLU A 261 4.76 20.38 16.52
N SER A 262 3.90 19.41 16.24
CA SER A 262 4.24 18.00 16.32
C SER A 262 4.53 17.40 14.95
N TYR A 263 5.75 16.90 14.81
CA TYR A 263 6.27 16.11 13.69
C TYR A 263 6.57 14.67 14.12
N ALA A 264 5.96 14.21 15.22
CA ALA A 264 6.20 12.88 15.75
C ALA A 264 5.93 11.79 14.69
N GLY A 265 6.83 10.82 14.59
CA GLY A 265 6.79 9.73 13.60
C GLY A 265 6.92 10.16 12.13
N SER A 266 7.28 11.42 11.85
CA SER A 266 7.37 11.93 10.47
C SER A 266 8.69 11.53 9.81
N ASN A 267 8.66 11.25 8.50
CA ASN A 267 9.85 11.09 7.68
C ASN A 267 10.31 12.47 7.14
N LEU A 268 11.41 12.96 7.68
CA LEU A 268 12.11 14.19 7.32
C LEU A 268 13.53 13.89 6.79
N GLN A 269 13.77 12.68 6.28
CA GLN A 269 15.09 12.29 5.78
C GLN A 269 15.54 13.26 4.68
N GLY A 270 16.73 13.83 4.84
CA GLY A 270 17.29 14.82 3.92
C GLY A 270 16.57 16.16 3.93
N ALA A 271 15.70 16.47 4.90
CA ALA A 271 14.99 17.74 4.95
C ALA A 271 15.97 18.94 5.02
N CYS A 272 15.70 20.00 4.26
CA CYS A 272 16.42 21.26 4.36
C CYS A 272 15.71 22.19 5.35
N LEU A 273 16.25 22.27 6.58
CA LEU A 273 15.72 23.01 7.73
C LEU A 273 16.71 24.06 8.25
N ALA A 274 17.67 24.46 7.42
CA ALA A 274 18.70 25.44 7.79
C ALA A 274 18.06 26.78 8.21
N GLY A 275 18.31 27.17 9.47
CA GLY A 275 17.77 28.37 10.10
C GLY A 275 16.28 28.29 10.47
N ALA A 276 15.67 27.10 10.47
CA ALA A 276 14.26 26.95 10.83
C ALA A 276 14.01 27.26 12.31
N SER A 277 12.85 27.86 12.60
CA SER A 277 12.35 28.08 13.96
C SER A 277 11.55 26.86 14.41
N LEU A 278 12.17 26.02 15.23
CA LEU A 278 11.67 24.72 15.70
C LEU A 278 11.57 24.66 17.22
N ARG A 279 11.45 25.83 17.88
CA ARG A 279 11.39 25.92 19.32
C ARG A 279 10.20 25.12 19.87
N GLY A 280 10.42 24.27 20.86
CA GLY A 280 9.36 23.46 21.45
C GLY A 280 8.74 22.42 20.51
N ALA A 281 9.29 22.22 19.30
CA ALA A 281 8.76 21.26 18.35
C ALA A 281 8.93 19.82 18.86
N ASP A 282 7.98 18.96 18.52
CA ASP A 282 8.01 17.54 18.89
C ASP A 282 8.44 16.68 17.69
N PHE A 283 9.65 16.15 17.75
CA PHE A 283 10.23 15.21 16.78
C PHE A 283 10.31 13.79 17.33
N THR A 284 9.47 13.45 18.32
CA THR A 284 9.47 12.10 18.91
C THR A 284 9.32 11.04 17.81
N GLU A 285 10.27 10.09 17.73
CA GLU A 285 10.31 9.01 16.73
C GLU A 285 10.36 9.49 15.26
N ALA A 286 10.70 10.76 15.00
CA ALA A 286 10.88 11.28 13.66
C ALA A 286 12.23 10.85 13.06
N ASP A 287 12.29 10.72 11.73
CA ASP A 287 13.51 10.46 10.99
C ASP A 287 14.04 11.75 10.35
N LEU A 288 15.12 12.31 10.91
CA LEU A 288 15.86 13.49 10.43
C LEU A 288 17.24 13.09 9.88
N SER A 289 17.44 11.83 9.48
CA SER A 289 18.70 11.38 8.90
C SER A 289 19.03 12.22 7.65
N ASP A 290 20.30 12.55 7.43
CA ASP A 290 20.79 13.41 6.34
C ASP A 290 20.20 14.83 6.28
N ALA A 291 19.43 15.27 7.28
CA ALA A 291 18.79 16.58 7.29
C ALA A 291 19.80 17.71 7.49
N GLU A 292 19.56 18.84 6.83
CA GLU A 292 20.34 20.08 6.97
C GLU A 292 19.66 20.99 8.00
N LEU A 293 20.19 21.03 9.22
CA LEU A 293 19.65 21.80 10.35
C LEU A 293 20.52 23.00 10.72
N VAL A 294 21.49 23.38 9.87
CA VAL A 294 22.46 24.45 10.16
C VAL A 294 21.79 25.71 10.70
N GLY A 295 22.15 26.11 11.92
CA GLY A 295 21.62 27.30 12.59
C GLY A 295 20.14 27.23 12.97
N ALA A 296 19.49 26.07 12.93
CA ALA A 296 18.11 25.90 13.35
C ALA A 296 17.95 26.13 14.86
N ASP A 297 16.78 26.64 15.25
CA ASP A 297 16.43 26.88 16.63
C ASP A 297 15.58 25.72 17.18
N LEU A 298 16.21 24.79 17.88
CA LEU A 298 15.60 23.62 18.52
C LEU A 298 15.51 23.75 20.04
N ARG A 299 15.49 24.99 20.56
CA ARG A 299 15.31 25.23 22.01
C ARG A 299 14.02 24.60 22.51
N ASP A 300 14.05 24.00 23.69
CA ASP A 300 12.90 23.32 24.31
C ASP A 300 12.28 22.18 23.45
N ALA A 301 12.91 21.76 22.35
CA ALA A 301 12.37 20.74 21.45
C ALA A 301 12.46 19.33 22.04
N ARG A 302 11.56 18.44 21.60
CA ARG A 302 11.58 17.02 21.99
C ARG A 302 12.18 16.20 20.86
N LEU A 303 13.41 15.75 21.06
CA LEU A 303 14.16 14.86 20.15
C LEU A 303 14.20 13.44 20.75
N ILE A 304 13.05 12.92 21.15
CA ILE A 304 12.93 11.63 21.82
C ILE A 304 12.93 10.52 20.76
N LYS A 305 13.84 9.56 20.82
CA LYS A 305 13.96 8.49 19.80
C LYS A 305 14.16 8.99 18.35
N THR A 306 14.56 10.24 18.17
CA THR A 306 14.71 10.86 16.85
C THR A 306 15.96 10.36 16.14
N GLN A 307 15.89 10.06 14.84
CA GLN A 307 17.05 9.66 14.04
C GLN A 307 17.74 10.89 13.44
N LEU A 308 19.05 11.05 13.66
CA LEU A 308 19.84 12.23 13.24
C LEU A 308 21.16 11.82 12.55
N ILE A 309 21.20 10.62 11.96
CA ILE A 309 22.41 10.08 11.32
C ILE A 309 22.74 10.87 10.07
N GLY A 310 23.99 11.30 9.92
CA GLY A 310 24.42 12.16 8.81
C GLY A 310 23.79 13.56 8.83
N ALA A 311 23.02 13.91 9.86
CA ALA A 311 22.39 15.22 9.97
C ALA A 311 23.44 16.30 10.27
N ASN A 312 23.25 17.47 9.67
CA ASN A 312 24.13 18.61 9.84
C ASN A 312 23.55 19.59 10.88
N LEU A 313 24.07 19.55 12.10
CA LEU A 313 23.61 20.35 13.24
C LEU A 313 24.54 21.55 13.54
N ILE A 314 25.37 21.99 12.58
CA ILE A 314 26.28 23.15 12.80
C ILE A 314 25.49 24.36 13.31
N GLY A 315 25.91 24.94 14.43
CA GLY A 315 25.33 26.19 14.94
C GLY A 315 23.90 26.06 15.48
N VAL A 316 23.38 24.83 15.63
CA VAL A 316 22.03 24.59 16.15
C VAL A 316 21.92 25.02 17.60
N ARG A 317 20.75 25.58 17.96
CA ARG A 317 20.43 25.96 19.34
C ARG A 317 19.63 24.85 20.01
N LEU A 318 20.17 24.22 21.06
CA LEU A 318 19.56 23.08 21.76
C LEU A 318 19.21 23.36 23.23
N THR A 319 19.32 24.60 23.71
CA THR A 319 19.01 24.91 25.13
C THR A 319 17.62 24.43 25.52
N GLY A 320 17.54 23.58 26.53
CA GLY A 320 16.29 23.01 27.05
C GLY A 320 15.74 21.81 26.27
N ALA A 321 16.39 21.40 25.19
CA ALA A 321 15.93 20.26 24.39
C ALA A 321 16.04 18.92 25.15
N CYS A 322 15.11 18.01 24.89
CA CYS A 322 15.14 16.64 25.40
C CYS A 322 15.68 15.69 24.33
N LEU A 323 16.82 15.06 24.60
CA LEU A 323 17.59 14.21 23.69
C LEU A 323 17.45 12.72 24.04
N ALA A 324 16.34 12.34 24.67
CA ALA A 324 16.18 11.00 25.23
C ALA A 324 16.18 9.94 24.12
N ALA A 325 17.20 9.07 24.15
CA ALA A 325 17.42 8.04 23.13
C ALA A 325 17.45 8.59 21.69
N TRP A 326 17.87 9.83 21.48
CA TRP A 326 18.15 10.31 20.13
C TRP A 326 19.29 9.48 19.50
N ASN A 327 19.22 9.24 18.20
CA ASN A 327 20.20 8.42 17.52
C ASN A 327 21.11 9.29 16.64
N ILE A 328 22.39 9.33 16.97
CA ILE A 328 23.42 10.13 16.30
C ILE A 328 24.60 9.23 15.95
N HIS A 329 25.35 9.61 14.91
CA HIS A 329 26.52 8.87 14.44
C HIS A 329 27.73 9.80 14.31
N LYS A 330 28.95 9.26 14.10
CA LYS A 330 30.17 10.09 13.88
C LYS A 330 30.03 11.07 12.71
N SER A 331 29.10 10.83 11.80
CA SER A 331 28.81 11.71 10.68
C SER A 331 27.81 12.82 10.98
N THR A 332 27.09 12.72 12.10
CA THR A 332 26.26 13.81 12.60
C THR A 332 27.18 14.97 12.99
N ASN A 333 27.02 16.11 12.34
CA ASN A 333 27.89 17.25 12.58
C ASN A 333 27.42 18.05 13.80
N LEU A 334 28.09 17.87 14.93
CA LEU A 334 27.83 18.55 16.21
C LEU A 334 28.78 19.73 16.47
N GLN A 335 29.32 20.36 15.42
CA GLN A 335 30.17 21.55 15.56
C GLN A 335 29.33 22.78 15.93
N GLU A 336 29.92 23.69 16.72
CA GLU A 336 29.32 24.99 17.06
C GLU A 336 27.92 24.91 17.69
N ILE A 337 27.57 23.80 18.34
CA ILE A 337 26.29 23.66 19.05
C ILE A 337 26.20 24.72 20.15
N ASN A 338 25.09 25.46 20.15
CA ASN A 338 24.77 26.44 21.17
C ASN A 338 23.74 25.86 22.13
N CYS A 339 24.17 25.47 23.32
CA CYS A 339 23.27 25.02 24.36
C CYS A 339 23.80 25.37 25.75
N ASP A 340 22.93 25.89 26.61
CA ASP A 340 23.26 26.02 28.02
C ASP A 340 23.06 24.67 28.72
N HIS A 341 21.97 23.97 28.40
CA HIS A 341 21.67 22.66 28.96
C HIS A 341 20.74 21.85 28.07
N VAL A 342 20.73 20.53 28.26
CA VAL A 342 19.85 19.56 27.60
C VAL A 342 19.37 18.51 28.61
N PHE A 343 18.34 17.74 28.28
CA PHE A 343 17.84 16.63 29.10
C PHE A 343 18.07 15.31 28.40
N LEU A 344 18.71 14.34 29.07
CA LEU A 344 18.99 13.03 28.49
C LEU A 344 17.87 12.00 28.68
N GLU A 345 16.90 12.27 29.56
CA GLU A 345 15.76 11.40 29.81
C GLU A 345 14.46 12.18 29.75
N ALA A 346 13.42 11.57 29.17
CA ALA A 346 12.11 12.15 29.07
C ALA A 346 11.47 12.27 30.46
N ASN A 347 10.78 13.38 30.73
CA ASN A 347 10.06 13.63 32.00
C ASN A 347 10.92 13.55 33.28
N ASN A 348 12.26 13.54 33.15
CA ASN A 348 13.16 13.52 34.29
C ASN A 348 14.03 14.80 34.31
N PRO A 349 13.64 15.83 35.09
CA PRO A 349 14.42 17.06 35.22
C PRO A 349 15.83 16.85 35.78
N ARG A 350 16.10 15.73 36.47
CA ARG A 350 17.42 15.39 37.01
C ARG A 350 18.40 14.94 35.92
N SER A 351 17.90 14.57 34.74
CA SER A 351 18.72 14.20 33.58
C SER A 351 19.35 15.41 32.86
N ARG A 352 19.22 16.61 33.44
CA ARG A 352 19.81 17.83 32.93
C ARG A 352 21.34 17.70 32.84
N GLN A 353 21.89 17.98 31.67
CA GLN A 353 23.32 18.10 31.43
C GLN A 353 23.66 19.51 30.93
N PRO A 354 24.74 20.14 31.46
CA PRO A 354 25.44 19.74 32.68
C PRO A 354 24.48 19.80 33.90
N PRO A 355 24.74 19.11 35.03
CA PRO A 355 23.82 19.11 36.18
C PRO A 355 23.56 20.52 36.75
N SER A 356 24.53 21.43 36.60
CA SER A 356 24.39 22.85 36.91
C SER A 356 25.25 23.69 35.94
N GLY A 357 24.93 24.97 35.76
CA GLY A 357 25.65 25.85 34.85
C GLY A 357 25.29 25.66 33.37
N ALA A 358 26.19 26.09 32.49
CA ALA A 358 26.08 26.03 31.04
C ALA A 358 27.24 25.22 30.44
N PHE A 359 27.02 24.54 29.30
CA PHE A 359 28.10 23.89 28.56
C PHE A 359 29.16 24.91 28.12
N ARG A 360 30.42 24.53 28.21
CA ARG A 360 31.53 25.26 27.59
C ARG A 360 31.67 24.86 26.13
N GLU A 361 32.40 25.67 25.37
CA GLU A 361 32.67 25.41 23.95
C GLU A 361 33.28 24.01 23.74
N GLY A 362 32.64 23.20 22.90
CA GLY A 362 33.05 21.82 22.59
C GLY A 362 32.76 20.77 23.67
N GLU A 363 32.26 21.15 24.86
CA GLU A 363 31.91 20.20 25.92
C GLU A 363 30.71 19.32 25.54
N PHE A 364 29.70 19.92 24.89
CA PHE A 364 28.56 19.19 24.35
C PHE A 364 29.00 18.11 23.35
N SER A 365 29.87 18.46 22.40
CA SER A 365 30.33 17.50 21.38
C SER A 365 31.11 16.35 22.00
N LYS A 366 31.87 16.60 23.07
CA LYS A 366 32.59 15.56 23.82
C LYS A 366 31.66 14.57 24.52
N LEU A 367 30.55 15.05 25.10
CA LEU A 367 29.54 14.19 25.75
C LEU A 367 29.04 13.08 24.82
N PHE A 368 29.01 13.35 23.51
CA PHE A 368 28.50 12.44 22.50
C PHE A 368 29.59 11.81 21.62
N GLN A 369 30.88 12.10 21.83
CA GLN A 369 31.97 11.51 21.05
C GLN A 369 32.16 10.00 21.33
N GLU A 370 32.04 9.56 22.59
CA GLU A 370 32.18 8.12 22.96
C GLU A 370 31.01 7.24 22.46
N VAL A 371 29.82 7.82 22.29
CA VAL A 371 28.61 7.11 21.83
C VAL A 371 28.66 6.77 20.33
N THR A 372 29.53 7.43 19.55
CA THR A 372 29.57 7.28 18.08
C THR A 372 30.30 6.02 17.55
N GLU A 373 30.82 5.17 18.45
CA GLU A 373 31.49 3.93 18.05
C GLU A 373 30.51 2.79 17.73
N THR A 374 29.29 2.83 18.25
CA THR A 374 28.20 1.88 17.99
C THR A 374 27.10 2.50 17.13
N MET A 375 26.39 1.66 16.37
CA MET A 375 25.16 2.03 15.67
C MET A 375 23.99 1.63 16.56
N ASP A 376 23.26 2.61 17.06
CA ASP A 376 22.15 2.37 17.98
C ASP A 376 20.85 2.21 17.19
N PHE A 377 20.13 1.11 17.43
CA PHE A 377 18.84 0.84 16.82
C PHE A 377 17.76 0.83 17.87
N ILE A 378 16.79 1.73 17.73
CA ILE A 378 15.63 1.78 18.60
C ILE A 378 14.67 0.66 18.19
N VAL A 379 14.24 -0.14 19.17
CA VAL A 379 13.25 -1.20 18.98
C VAL A 379 12.13 -1.05 20.01
N GLU A 380 10.89 -1.13 19.56
CA GLU A 380 9.71 -0.91 20.42
C GLU A 380 9.13 -2.21 20.97
N SER A 381 9.53 -3.34 20.39
CA SER A 381 8.98 -4.64 20.75
C SER A 381 9.98 -5.77 20.56
N LYS A 382 9.69 -6.91 21.19
CA LYS A 382 10.43 -8.16 20.95
C LYS A 382 10.38 -8.59 19.47
N LEU A 383 9.28 -8.24 18.76
CA LEU A 383 9.14 -8.49 17.33
C LEU A 383 10.15 -7.68 16.52
N GLU A 384 10.31 -6.39 16.85
CA GLU A 384 11.27 -5.52 16.19
C GLU A 384 12.72 -5.89 16.49
N LEU A 385 13.01 -6.38 17.69
CA LEU A 385 14.33 -6.90 18.03
C LEU A 385 14.66 -8.15 17.19
N ALA A 386 13.70 -9.06 17.01
CA ALA A 386 13.85 -10.22 16.13
C ALA A 386 14.00 -9.81 14.65
N ALA A 387 13.26 -8.79 14.22
CA ALA A 387 13.39 -8.23 12.87
C ALA A 387 14.79 -7.62 12.65
N LEU A 388 15.31 -6.89 13.63
CA LEU A 388 16.66 -6.33 13.60
C LEU A 388 17.72 -7.43 13.53
N GLN A 389 17.59 -8.50 14.31
CA GLN A 389 18.49 -9.65 14.25
C GLN A 389 18.51 -10.30 12.86
N ARG A 390 17.33 -10.52 12.24
CA ARG A 390 17.24 -11.06 10.87
C ARG A 390 17.84 -10.10 9.83
N ALA A 391 17.60 -8.80 9.98
CA ALA A 391 18.16 -7.78 9.10
C ALA A 391 19.71 -7.78 9.15
N ILE A 392 20.29 -7.80 10.35
CA ILE A 392 21.74 -7.88 10.54
C ILE A 392 22.30 -9.18 9.94
N GLN A 393 21.64 -10.31 10.17
CA GLN A 393 22.06 -11.60 9.62
C GLN A 393 22.10 -11.60 8.09
N LYS A 394 21.06 -11.06 7.43
CA LYS A 394 21.03 -10.89 5.97
C LYS A 394 22.14 -9.98 5.46
N LEU A 395 22.46 -8.91 6.19
CA LEU A 395 23.51 -7.98 5.81
C LEU A 395 24.90 -8.62 5.92
N ARG A 396 25.13 -9.46 6.94
CA ARG A 396 26.34 -10.28 7.05
C ARG A 396 26.48 -11.23 5.85
N GLU A 397 25.39 -11.90 5.47
CA GLU A 397 25.35 -12.78 4.28
C GLU A 397 25.58 -12.03 2.96
N ALA A 398 25.23 -10.75 2.91
CA ALA A 398 25.42 -9.87 1.76
C ALA A 398 26.78 -9.16 1.72
N GLY A 399 27.73 -9.54 2.59
CA GLY A 399 29.11 -9.04 2.58
C GLY A 399 29.45 -7.96 3.62
N ALA A 400 28.54 -7.61 4.54
CA ALA A 400 28.84 -6.75 5.68
C ALA A 400 29.27 -7.57 6.91
N GLU A 401 30.40 -8.25 6.79
CA GLU A 401 30.97 -9.06 7.88
C GLU A 401 31.33 -8.19 9.09
N GLY A 402 31.11 -8.69 10.32
CA GLY A 402 31.44 -7.99 11.57
C GLY A 402 30.33 -7.14 12.20
N LEU A 403 29.13 -7.07 11.59
CA LEU A 403 27.96 -6.48 12.24
C LEU A 403 27.44 -7.39 13.36
N GLU A 404 27.52 -6.94 14.60
CA GLU A 404 27.05 -7.70 15.77
C GLU A 404 26.33 -6.80 16.78
N ILE A 405 25.25 -7.32 17.37
CA ILE A 405 24.57 -6.66 18.49
C ILE A 405 25.45 -6.86 19.73
N GLN A 406 26.12 -5.81 20.19
CA GLN A 406 26.98 -5.83 21.38
C GLN A 406 26.19 -5.82 22.69
N GLY A 407 24.98 -5.25 22.67
CA GLY A 407 24.14 -5.17 23.85
C GLY A 407 22.77 -4.61 23.53
N VAL A 408 21.82 -4.85 24.42
CA VAL A 408 20.48 -4.28 24.38
C VAL A 408 20.22 -3.59 25.71
N GLU A 409 20.10 -2.28 25.69
CA GLU A 409 19.79 -1.46 26.86
C GLU A 409 18.27 -1.22 26.92
N CYS A 410 17.65 -1.57 28.04
CA CYS A 410 16.23 -1.29 28.30
C CYS A 410 16.13 -0.14 29.32
N ARG A 411 15.59 1.01 28.91
CA ARG A 411 15.29 2.13 29.81
C ARG A 411 13.80 2.48 29.74
N GLU A 412 13.09 2.20 30.83
CA GLU A 412 11.65 2.45 31.05
C GLU A 412 10.74 1.95 29.89
N ASP A 413 10.58 2.76 28.83
CA ASP A 413 9.73 2.54 27.66
C ASP A 413 10.51 2.43 26.32
N VAL A 414 11.84 2.39 26.37
CA VAL A 414 12.71 2.35 25.17
C VAL A 414 13.71 1.21 25.26
N ILE A 415 13.78 0.40 24.20
CA ILE A 415 14.81 -0.62 24.03
C ILE A 415 15.77 -0.13 22.95
N VAL A 416 17.04 0.00 23.29
CA VAL A 416 18.11 0.40 22.37
C VAL A 416 19.03 -0.78 22.15
N ALA A 417 19.16 -1.22 20.90
CA ALA A 417 20.09 -2.26 20.51
C ALA A 417 21.37 -1.63 19.95
N HIS A 418 22.48 -1.81 20.64
CA HIS A 418 23.79 -1.32 20.20
C HIS A 418 24.42 -2.32 19.24
N VAL A 419 24.63 -1.92 18.00
CA VAL A 419 25.22 -2.74 16.94
C VAL A 419 26.60 -2.21 16.62
N ALA A 420 27.64 -3.03 16.82
CA ALA A 420 28.96 -2.68 16.36
C ALA A 420 29.07 -2.87 14.86
N ALA A 421 29.74 -1.93 14.21
CA ALA A 421 30.12 -2.01 12.82
C ALA A 421 31.64 -1.83 12.69
N PRO A 422 32.35 -2.69 11.93
CA PRO A 422 33.76 -2.51 11.63
C PRO A 422 34.07 -1.12 11.06
N PRO A 423 35.28 -0.58 11.29
CA PRO A 423 35.66 0.77 10.86
C PRO A 423 35.72 0.92 9.32
N GLU A 424 35.85 -0.19 8.59
CA GLU A 424 36.03 -0.25 7.13
C GLU A 424 34.71 -0.09 6.35
N ILE A 425 33.57 -0.29 7.03
CA ILE A 425 32.24 -0.28 6.41
C ILE A 425 31.64 1.13 6.50
N ASP A 426 31.00 1.58 5.42
CA ASP A 426 30.18 2.79 5.43
C ASP A 426 28.95 2.57 6.34
N ARG A 427 29.08 3.05 7.57
CA ARG A 427 28.08 2.89 8.62
C ARG A 427 26.79 3.64 8.32
N GLU A 428 26.81 4.72 7.52
CA GLU A 428 25.59 5.42 7.12
C GLU A 428 24.78 4.56 6.15
N GLU A 429 25.46 4.04 5.12
CA GLU A 429 24.84 3.16 4.13
C GLU A 429 24.31 1.90 4.80
N ILE A 430 25.09 1.28 5.68
CA ILE A 430 24.66 0.08 6.41
C ILE A 430 23.54 0.39 7.39
N HIS A 431 23.55 1.52 8.09
CA HIS A 431 22.45 1.87 8.99
C HIS A 431 21.14 2.04 8.21
N ALA A 432 21.17 2.82 7.12
CA ALA A 432 20.00 3.03 6.26
C ALA A 432 19.51 1.71 5.64
N ARG A 433 20.43 0.84 5.22
CA ARG A 433 20.10 -0.48 4.70
C ARG A 433 19.52 -1.40 5.78
N THR A 434 20.05 -1.34 7.00
CA THR A 434 19.55 -2.10 8.16
C THR A 434 18.14 -1.66 8.53
N LEU A 435 17.85 -0.36 8.56
CA LEU A 435 16.50 0.14 8.80
C LEU A 435 15.50 -0.34 7.74
N ARG A 436 15.89 -0.30 6.46
CA ARG A 436 15.06 -0.82 5.36
C ARG A 436 14.78 -2.31 5.52
N GLU A 437 15.81 -3.11 5.75
CA GLU A 437 15.69 -4.56 5.96
C GLU A 437 14.89 -4.89 7.22
N LYS A 438 15.15 -4.21 8.34
CA LYS A 438 14.36 -4.31 9.58
C LYS A 438 12.88 -4.07 9.28
N GLY A 439 12.54 -3.02 8.54
CA GLY A 439 11.16 -2.70 8.19
C GLY A 439 10.47 -3.78 7.33
N LEU A 440 11.21 -4.44 6.44
CA LEU A 440 10.73 -5.57 5.65
C LEU A 440 10.52 -6.81 6.54
N GLU A 441 11.50 -7.13 7.39
CA GLU A 441 11.45 -8.25 8.33
C GLU A 441 10.34 -8.12 9.36
N THR A 442 10.09 -6.91 9.89
CA THR A 442 8.96 -6.66 10.80
C THR A 442 7.64 -7.01 10.13
N LYS A 443 7.45 -6.65 8.85
CA LYS A 443 6.24 -7.00 8.09
C LYS A 443 6.14 -8.50 7.83
N LEU A 444 7.26 -9.16 7.52
CA LEU A 444 7.30 -10.60 7.30
C LEU A 444 6.97 -11.37 8.58
N LEU A 445 7.62 -11.03 9.69
CA LEU A 445 7.38 -11.63 11.00
C LEU A 445 5.94 -11.40 11.48
N LEU A 446 5.38 -10.21 11.24
CA LEU A 446 3.98 -9.93 11.53
C LEU A 446 3.02 -10.77 10.66
N ALA A 447 3.38 -11.02 9.41
CA ALA A 447 2.59 -11.90 8.53
C ALA A 447 2.69 -13.37 8.99
N GLU A 448 3.88 -13.84 9.36
CA GLU A 448 4.11 -15.17 9.93
C GLU A 448 3.31 -15.37 11.23
N SER A 449 3.32 -14.39 12.14
CA SER A 449 2.58 -14.49 13.40
C SER A 449 1.08 -14.56 13.16
N LYS A 450 0.54 -13.74 12.25
CA LYS A 450 -0.88 -13.77 11.84
C LYS A 450 -1.24 -15.09 11.16
N ALA A 451 -0.35 -15.64 10.33
CA ALA A 451 -0.56 -16.94 9.69
C ALA A 451 -0.63 -18.06 10.74
N ARG A 452 0.26 -18.07 11.74
CA ARG A 452 0.21 -19.03 12.86
C ARG A 452 -1.05 -18.87 13.69
N GLU A 453 -1.50 -17.65 13.96
CA GLU A 453 -2.78 -17.41 14.66
C GLU A 453 -4.00 -17.89 13.85
N ALA A 454 -3.98 -17.74 12.53
CA ALA A 454 -5.02 -18.26 11.65
C ALA A 454 -5.01 -19.80 11.63
N GLU A 455 -3.82 -20.39 11.58
CA GLU A 455 -3.64 -21.84 11.63
C GLU A 455 -4.09 -22.43 12.97
N THR A 456 -3.75 -21.82 14.11
CA THR A 456 -4.23 -22.27 15.42
C THR A 456 -5.74 -22.13 15.56
N LYS A 457 -6.34 -21.03 15.08
CA LYS A 457 -7.81 -20.90 15.04
C LYS A 457 -8.47 -21.97 14.18
N TYR A 458 -7.87 -22.29 13.03
CA TYR A 458 -8.34 -23.35 12.15
C TYR A 458 -8.25 -24.73 12.82
N LEU A 459 -7.13 -25.02 13.50
CA LEU A 459 -6.93 -26.28 14.23
C LEU A 459 -7.92 -26.42 15.40
N MET A 460 -8.15 -25.36 16.17
CA MET A 460 -9.16 -25.34 17.25
C MET A 460 -10.58 -25.58 16.70
N GLN A 461 -10.91 -25.02 15.55
CA GLN A 461 -12.21 -25.22 14.91
C GLN A 461 -12.37 -26.66 14.39
N LYS A 462 -11.30 -27.25 13.87
CA LYS A 462 -11.28 -28.66 13.44
C LYS A 462 -11.47 -29.60 14.64
N GLU A 463 -10.75 -29.38 15.73
CA GLU A 463 -10.87 -30.17 16.97
C GLU A 463 -12.29 -30.08 17.54
N HIS A 464 -12.90 -28.89 17.55
CA HIS A 464 -14.30 -28.71 17.97
C HIS A 464 -15.31 -29.44 17.06
N THR A 465 -14.99 -29.57 15.77
CA THR A 465 -15.82 -30.31 14.80
C THR A 465 -15.65 -31.82 15.00
N ASP A 466 -14.43 -32.30 15.28
CA ASP A 466 -14.15 -33.71 15.56
C ASP A 466 -14.79 -34.16 16.90
N ASP A 467 -14.82 -33.31 17.93
CA ASP A 467 -15.55 -33.54 19.18
C ASP A 467 -17.07 -33.60 18.97
N LEU A 468 -17.63 -32.73 18.13
CA LEU A 468 -19.03 -32.77 17.74
C LEU A 468 -19.37 -34.06 16.97
N MET A 469 -18.48 -34.51 16.08
CA MET A 469 -18.66 -35.76 15.35
C MET A 469 -18.58 -36.99 16.26
N ASN A 470 -17.69 -36.99 17.25
CA ASN A 470 -17.63 -38.04 18.28
C ASN A 470 -18.91 -38.06 19.15
N LEU A 471 -19.48 -36.90 19.49
CA LEU A 471 -20.77 -36.81 20.18
C LEU A 471 -21.95 -37.29 19.32
N PHE A 472 -21.91 -37.03 18.00
CA PHE A 472 -22.89 -37.57 17.05
C PHE A 472 -22.79 -39.10 16.90
N ASP A 473 -21.59 -39.66 16.87
CA ASP A 473 -21.37 -41.11 16.75
C ASP A 473 -21.80 -41.88 18.02
N VAL A 474 -21.63 -41.27 19.20
CA VAL A 474 -22.15 -41.83 20.48
C VAL A 474 -23.68 -41.75 20.52
N SER A 475 -24.29 -40.73 19.90
CA SER A 475 -25.75 -40.55 19.86
C SER A 475 -26.45 -41.48 18.85
N LEU A 476 -25.78 -41.85 17.77
CA LEU A 476 -26.30 -42.75 16.73
C LEU A 476 -26.30 -44.25 17.11
N ARG A 477 -25.74 -44.63 18.27
CA ARG A 477 -25.77 -46.02 18.79
C ARG A 477 -27.00 -46.36 19.64
N LYS A 478 -27.95 -45.43 19.84
CA LYS A 478 -29.23 -45.75 20.49
C LYS A 478 -30.28 -46.13 19.44
N GLU A 479 -30.62 -47.42 19.40
CA GLU A 479 -31.80 -47.91 18.69
C GLU A 479 -33.06 -47.21 19.22
N THR A 480 -33.70 -46.39 18.39
CA THR A 480 -35.05 -45.90 18.63
C THR A 480 -35.98 -46.48 17.56
N HIS A 481 -36.83 -47.42 18.00
CA HIS A 481 -37.96 -47.94 17.24
C HIS A 481 -38.99 -46.84 16.99
N ILE A 482 -39.38 -46.59 15.74
CA ILE A 482 -40.58 -45.81 15.41
C ILE A 482 -41.41 -46.56 14.36
N HIS A 483 -42.64 -46.88 14.76
CA HIS A 483 -43.72 -47.43 13.94
C HIS A 483 -44.16 -46.43 12.85
N ALA A 484 -44.27 -46.88 11.60
CA ALA A 484 -44.89 -46.12 10.52
C ALA A 484 -46.22 -46.76 10.10
N GLN A 485 -47.33 -46.02 10.29
CA GLN A 485 -48.63 -46.32 9.69
C GLN A 485 -48.73 -45.56 8.36
N GLY A 486 -49.12 -46.27 7.31
CA GLY A 486 -48.84 -45.92 5.92
C GLY A 486 -49.62 -44.75 5.31
N GLY A 487 -49.13 -44.29 4.15
CA GLY A 487 -49.84 -43.42 3.22
C GLY A 487 -48.92 -42.44 2.48
N ASN A 488 -48.54 -42.81 1.25
CA ASN A 488 -47.80 -42.05 0.22
C ASN A 488 -47.82 -40.51 0.32
N VAL A 489 -46.67 -39.86 0.09
CA VAL A 489 -46.44 -38.98 -1.08
C VAL A 489 -44.95 -38.62 -1.21
N ASN A 490 -44.49 -38.82 -2.44
CA ASN A 490 -43.31 -38.32 -3.14
C ASN A 490 -42.83 -36.91 -2.68
N GLN A 491 -41.56 -36.79 -2.25
CA GLN A 491 -40.89 -35.49 -2.14
C GLN A 491 -39.53 -35.52 -2.84
N ASN A 492 -39.51 -34.88 -4.01
CA ASN A 492 -38.36 -34.17 -4.54
C ASN A 492 -37.74 -33.29 -3.46
N HIS A 493 -36.48 -33.49 -3.09
CA HIS A 493 -35.64 -32.41 -2.57
C HIS A 493 -34.26 -32.42 -3.25
N ARG A 494 -34.09 -31.43 -4.13
CA ARG A 494 -32.80 -30.91 -4.60
C ARG A 494 -31.91 -30.68 -3.39
N THR A 495 -30.83 -31.44 -3.29
CA THR A 495 -29.64 -30.98 -2.56
C THR A 495 -28.64 -30.55 -3.61
N GLN A 496 -28.55 -29.24 -3.80
CA GLN A 496 -27.49 -28.62 -4.59
C GLN A 496 -26.19 -28.78 -3.81
N THR A 497 -25.37 -29.74 -4.22
CA THR A 497 -23.97 -29.78 -3.79
C THR A 497 -23.25 -28.65 -4.52
N ILE A 498 -22.83 -27.63 -3.78
CA ILE A 498 -21.93 -26.59 -4.27
C ILE A 498 -20.57 -27.24 -4.51
N THR A 499 -20.30 -27.70 -5.73
CA THR A 499 -18.95 -27.90 -6.24
C THR A 499 -18.60 -26.68 -7.08
N ASN A 500 -18.07 -25.64 -6.44
CA ASN A 500 -17.48 -24.51 -7.14
C ASN A 500 -16.04 -24.31 -6.68
N SER A 501 -15.13 -24.85 -7.47
CA SER A 501 -13.83 -24.20 -7.71
C SER A 501 -13.43 -24.39 -9.17
N ASN A 502 -14.32 -24.02 -10.09
CA ASN A 502 -13.87 -23.54 -11.40
C ASN A 502 -13.47 -22.07 -11.23
N LEU A 503 -12.25 -21.85 -10.76
CA LEU A 503 -11.56 -20.57 -10.94
C LEU A 503 -10.94 -20.59 -12.34
N ALA A 504 -11.76 -20.21 -13.34
CA ALA A 504 -11.25 -19.85 -14.65
C ALA A 504 -10.29 -18.65 -14.49
N GLY A 505 -8.99 -18.92 -14.53
CA GLY A 505 -7.95 -17.91 -14.39
C GLY A 505 -6.61 -18.40 -13.83
N VAL A 506 -6.51 -19.63 -13.33
CA VAL A 506 -5.21 -20.21 -12.94
C VAL A 506 -4.63 -20.93 -14.16
N THR A 507 -3.50 -20.45 -14.67
CA THR A 507 -2.63 -21.23 -15.55
C THR A 507 -2.32 -22.55 -14.86
N LEU A 508 -2.89 -23.66 -15.35
CA LEU A 508 -2.61 -25.00 -14.84
C LEU A 508 -1.11 -25.25 -14.93
N ASN A 509 -0.45 -25.22 -13.77
CA ASN A 509 0.97 -25.43 -13.67
C ASN A 509 1.23 -26.94 -13.74
N GLN A 510 1.67 -27.44 -14.89
CA GLN A 510 1.98 -28.86 -15.08
C GLN A 510 3.05 -29.37 -14.08
N GLY A 511 3.87 -28.47 -13.49
CA GLY A 511 4.77 -28.79 -12.39
C GLY A 511 4.06 -29.23 -11.11
N ASP A 512 2.90 -28.62 -10.79
CA ASP A 512 2.09 -28.98 -9.64
C ASP A 512 1.37 -30.32 -9.86
N ILE A 513 0.91 -30.59 -11.08
CA ILE A 513 0.29 -31.86 -11.47
C ILE A 513 1.29 -33.03 -11.36
N HIS A 514 2.52 -32.84 -11.83
CA HIS A 514 3.60 -33.81 -11.67
C HIS A 514 3.94 -34.05 -10.20
N GLY A 515 4.10 -32.98 -9.41
CA GLY A 515 4.42 -33.06 -7.99
C GLY A 515 3.38 -33.83 -7.17
N ARG A 516 2.10 -33.72 -7.52
CA ARG A 516 0.99 -34.45 -6.89
C ARG A 516 1.11 -35.97 -7.05
N LEU A 517 1.31 -36.48 -8.27
CA LEU A 517 1.47 -37.92 -8.51
C LEU A 517 2.76 -38.48 -7.92
N THR A 518 3.86 -37.74 -7.97
CA THR A 518 5.12 -38.17 -7.34
C THR A 518 5.00 -38.21 -5.81
N ASN A 519 4.26 -37.28 -5.21
CA ASN A 519 3.96 -37.32 -3.77
C ASN A 519 3.00 -38.47 -3.41
N LEU A 520 2.02 -38.76 -4.28
CA LEU A 520 1.13 -39.91 -4.12
C LEU A 520 1.92 -41.23 -4.16
N ALA A 521 2.89 -41.34 -5.09
CA ALA A 521 3.76 -42.50 -5.25
C ALA A 521 4.67 -42.75 -4.03
N ARG A 522 5.13 -41.68 -3.38
CA ARG A 522 5.95 -41.78 -2.14
C ARG A 522 5.15 -42.12 -0.89
N ASN A 523 3.84 -41.86 -0.88
CA ASN A 523 2.97 -41.99 0.28
C ASN A 523 1.81 -42.99 0.05
N ILE A 524 2.09 -44.11 -0.60
CA ILE A 524 1.15 -45.23 -0.78
C ILE A 524 1.05 -45.96 0.55
N GLY A 525 0.13 -45.54 1.42
CA GLY A 525 -0.13 -46.25 2.68
C GLY A 525 -0.69 -47.67 2.44
N ALA A 526 -0.84 -48.42 3.53
CA ALA A 526 -1.20 -49.85 3.53
C ALA A 526 -2.39 -50.20 2.61
N LEU A 527 -2.15 -51.01 1.56
CA LEU A 527 -3.19 -51.58 0.70
C LEU A 527 -3.71 -52.90 1.30
N PRO A 528 -5.03 -53.15 1.30
CA PRO A 528 -5.63 -54.27 2.02
C PRO A 528 -5.39 -55.69 1.46
N ALA A 529 -4.56 -55.89 0.43
CA ALA A 529 -4.26 -57.23 -0.09
C ALA A 529 -2.88 -57.36 -0.78
N ALA A 530 -2.10 -58.33 -0.27
CA ALA A 530 -0.85 -58.94 -0.77
C ALA A 530 0.46 -58.12 -0.67
N PRO A 531 1.58 -58.78 -0.25
CA PRO A 531 2.88 -58.14 -0.15
C PRO A 531 3.43 -57.86 -1.56
N ASP A 532 4.05 -56.69 -1.76
CA ASP A 532 4.62 -56.12 -3.01
C ASP A 532 3.72 -55.27 -3.94
N ALA A 533 2.42 -55.08 -3.67
CA ALA A 533 1.58 -54.25 -4.53
C ALA A 533 1.91 -52.74 -4.44
N GLU A 534 2.36 -52.26 -3.29
CA GLU A 534 2.63 -50.84 -3.01
C GLU A 534 3.85 -50.31 -3.75
N GLU A 535 4.95 -51.07 -3.75
CA GLU A 535 6.18 -50.68 -4.45
C GLU A 535 5.96 -50.62 -5.96
N LYS A 536 5.27 -51.64 -6.51
CA LYS A 536 4.94 -51.69 -7.94
C LYS A 536 3.96 -50.58 -8.34
N LEU A 537 2.98 -50.25 -7.48
CA LEU A 537 2.08 -49.13 -7.71
C LEU A 537 2.82 -47.79 -7.65
N GLY A 538 3.77 -47.63 -6.73
CA GLY A 538 4.63 -46.44 -6.63
C GLY A 538 5.48 -46.22 -7.87
N GLN A 539 6.07 -47.30 -8.40
CA GLN A 539 6.81 -47.25 -9.66
C GLN A 539 5.90 -46.85 -10.83
N LEU A 540 4.70 -47.43 -10.93
CA LEU A 540 3.75 -47.10 -12.00
C LEU A 540 3.23 -45.66 -11.90
N LEU A 541 2.94 -45.15 -10.70
CA LEU A 541 2.49 -43.77 -10.49
C LEU A 541 3.60 -42.76 -10.77
N THR A 542 4.85 -43.08 -10.44
CA THR A 542 6.02 -42.25 -10.77
C THR A 542 6.20 -42.18 -12.29
N ARG A 543 6.12 -43.34 -12.97
CA ARG A 543 6.22 -43.41 -14.43
C ARG A 543 5.05 -42.70 -15.12
N LEU A 544 3.85 -42.76 -14.54
CA LEU A 544 2.69 -41.99 -15.02
C LEU A 544 2.96 -40.49 -14.89
N ALA A 545 3.47 -40.03 -13.75
CA ALA A 545 3.80 -38.64 -13.50
C ALA A 545 4.83 -38.09 -14.50
N GLU A 546 5.86 -38.88 -14.83
CA GLU A 546 6.87 -38.53 -15.84
C GLU A 546 6.25 -38.46 -17.23
N THR A 547 5.46 -39.45 -17.62
CA THR A 547 4.83 -39.51 -18.95
C THR A 547 3.86 -38.35 -19.15
N LEU A 548 3.11 -37.97 -18.12
CA LEU A 548 2.19 -36.83 -18.14
C LEU A 548 2.91 -35.48 -18.18
N ARG A 549 4.15 -35.40 -17.68
CA ARG A 549 4.97 -34.17 -17.71
C ARG A 549 5.36 -33.78 -19.14
N ASP A 550 5.57 -34.78 -19.99
CA ASP A 550 6.05 -34.57 -21.36
C ASP A 550 4.90 -34.26 -22.35
N ILE A 551 3.65 -34.18 -21.86
CA ILE A 551 2.48 -33.82 -22.67
C ILE A 551 2.39 -32.29 -22.83
N PRO A 552 2.20 -31.76 -24.05
CA PRO A 552 2.08 -30.33 -24.28
C PRO A 552 0.98 -29.65 -23.43
N PRO A 553 1.20 -28.39 -23.01
CA PRO A 553 0.31 -27.66 -22.09
C PRO A 553 -1.10 -27.41 -22.66
N GLU A 554 -1.30 -27.54 -23.98
CA GLU A 554 -2.61 -27.50 -24.64
C GLU A 554 -3.55 -28.66 -24.24
N HIS A 555 -3.02 -29.69 -23.58
CA HIS A 555 -3.79 -30.80 -23.02
C HIS A 555 -3.80 -30.82 -21.49
N ALA A 556 -3.38 -29.74 -20.82
CA ALA A 556 -3.23 -29.69 -19.36
C ALA A 556 -4.51 -30.07 -18.58
N GLU A 557 -5.69 -29.68 -19.07
CA GLU A 557 -6.98 -30.06 -18.49
C GLU A 557 -7.20 -31.58 -18.49
N LYS A 558 -6.86 -32.26 -19.59
CA LYS A 558 -6.94 -33.73 -19.71
C LYS A 558 -5.92 -34.44 -18.83
N VAL A 559 -4.74 -33.83 -18.68
CA VAL A 559 -3.66 -34.33 -17.81
C VAL A 559 -4.08 -34.23 -16.33
N GLU A 560 -4.76 -33.14 -15.96
CA GLU A 560 -5.34 -32.94 -14.63
C GLU A 560 -6.45 -33.98 -14.34
N ASP A 561 -7.35 -34.21 -15.28
CA ASP A 561 -8.42 -35.21 -15.13
C ASP A 561 -7.88 -36.64 -14.87
N VAL A 562 -6.82 -37.04 -15.58
CA VAL A 562 -6.17 -38.35 -15.37
C VAL A 562 -5.47 -38.41 -14.02
N THR A 563 -4.86 -37.30 -13.59
CA THR A 563 -4.17 -37.20 -12.30
C THR A 563 -5.14 -37.27 -11.12
N ASP A 564 -6.24 -36.52 -11.18
CA ASP A 564 -7.30 -36.50 -10.19
C ASP A 564 -7.96 -37.88 -10.05
N MET A 565 -8.20 -38.55 -11.18
CA MET A 565 -8.81 -39.87 -11.16
C MET A 565 -7.84 -40.94 -10.63
N ALA A 566 -6.54 -40.82 -10.90
CA ALA A 566 -5.52 -41.72 -10.35
C ALA A 566 -5.42 -41.59 -8.82
N GLU A 567 -5.43 -40.37 -8.28
CA GLU A 567 -5.47 -40.12 -6.84
C GLU A 567 -6.71 -40.71 -6.17
N ARG A 568 -7.88 -40.50 -6.77
CA ARG A 568 -9.16 -41.07 -6.27
C ARG A 568 -9.14 -42.58 -6.26
N THR A 569 -8.65 -43.20 -7.33
CA THR A 569 -8.55 -44.67 -7.45
C THR A 569 -7.64 -45.26 -6.38
N VAL A 570 -6.46 -44.66 -6.15
CA VAL A 570 -5.53 -45.10 -5.10
C VAL A 570 -6.13 -44.89 -3.70
N LYS A 571 -6.86 -43.80 -3.48
CA LYS A 571 -7.55 -43.52 -2.21
C LYS A 571 -8.66 -44.53 -1.90
N ASP A 572 -9.46 -44.89 -2.91
CA ASP A 572 -10.54 -45.86 -2.74
C ASP A 572 -10.01 -47.29 -2.61
N ALA A 573 -8.86 -47.60 -3.23
CA ALA A 573 -8.14 -48.85 -3.02
C ALA A 573 -7.69 -49.01 -1.55
N ARG A 574 -7.15 -47.96 -0.94
CA ARG A 574 -6.78 -47.96 0.50
C ARG A 574 -7.97 -48.18 1.43
N LYS A 575 -9.14 -47.65 1.08
CA LYS A 575 -10.35 -47.75 1.91
C LYS A 575 -11.01 -49.14 1.86
N GLY A 576 -10.55 -50.05 0.99
CA GLY A 576 -11.02 -51.43 0.94
C GLY A 576 -12.50 -51.59 0.56
N ASN A 577 -13.05 -50.70 -0.27
CA ASN A 577 -14.44 -50.80 -0.75
C ASN A 577 -14.48 -51.27 -2.22
N PRO A 578 -14.78 -52.57 -2.49
CA PRO A 578 -14.62 -53.15 -3.83
C PRO A 578 -15.54 -52.56 -4.89
N SER A 579 -16.75 -52.12 -4.52
CA SER A 579 -17.73 -51.57 -5.48
C SER A 579 -17.35 -50.18 -5.95
N ARG A 580 -16.84 -49.32 -5.05
CA ARG A 580 -16.33 -47.99 -5.39
C ARG A 580 -15.03 -48.06 -6.16
N LEU A 581 -14.11 -48.94 -5.76
CA LEU A 581 -12.84 -49.16 -6.44
C LEU A 581 -13.07 -49.54 -7.91
N ARG A 582 -13.98 -50.49 -8.18
CA ARG A 582 -14.33 -50.90 -9.54
C ARG A 582 -14.86 -49.74 -10.40
N SER A 583 -15.67 -48.85 -9.81
CA SER A 583 -16.15 -47.64 -10.51
C SER A 583 -14.99 -46.71 -10.85
N THR A 584 -14.16 -46.36 -9.86
CA THR A 584 -13.04 -45.42 -10.04
C THR A 584 -11.98 -45.94 -11.01
N VAL A 585 -11.76 -47.26 -11.08
CA VAL A 585 -10.85 -47.88 -12.05
C VAL A 585 -11.38 -47.74 -13.48
N GLU A 586 -12.68 -47.88 -13.70
CA GLU A 586 -13.27 -47.68 -15.03
C GLU A 586 -13.28 -46.19 -15.41
N ASP A 587 -13.55 -45.30 -14.46
CA ASP A 587 -13.46 -43.86 -14.66
C ASP A 587 -12.02 -43.43 -15.00
N LEU A 588 -11.00 -44.01 -14.34
CA LEU A 588 -9.59 -43.78 -14.65
C LEU A 588 -9.22 -44.21 -16.08
N LYS A 589 -9.69 -45.39 -16.50
CA LYS A 589 -9.51 -45.84 -17.89
C LYS A 589 -10.21 -44.92 -18.88
N SER A 590 -11.41 -44.42 -18.54
CA SER A 590 -12.17 -43.49 -19.36
C SER A 590 -11.43 -42.16 -19.53
N SER A 591 -10.96 -41.56 -18.42
CA SER A 591 -10.16 -40.34 -18.45
C SER A 591 -8.88 -40.51 -19.27
N ALA A 592 -8.20 -41.65 -19.16
CA ALA A 592 -6.98 -41.91 -19.94
C ALA A 592 -7.23 -42.03 -21.45
N ARG A 593 -8.44 -42.43 -21.90
CA ARG A 593 -8.81 -42.44 -23.32
C ARG A 593 -8.89 -41.05 -23.93
N SER A 594 -9.06 -40.00 -23.13
CA SER A 594 -9.00 -38.62 -23.63
C SER A 594 -7.60 -38.20 -24.11
N LEU A 595 -6.57 -38.98 -23.76
CA LEU A 595 -5.15 -38.89 -24.15
C LEU A 595 -4.74 -40.07 -25.07
N ASP A 596 -5.63 -40.52 -25.95
CA ASP A 596 -5.41 -41.61 -26.91
C ASP A 596 -4.17 -41.43 -27.81
N SER A 597 -3.81 -40.18 -28.08
CA SER A 597 -2.62 -39.77 -28.84
C SER A 597 -1.30 -40.07 -28.10
N TYR A 598 -1.38 -40.47 -26.83
CA TYR A 598 -0.23 -40.80 -25.96
C TYR A 598 -0.35 -42.25 -25.44
N PRO A 599 0.01 -43.26 -26.25
CA PRO A 599 -0.22 -44.67 -25.93
C PRO A 599 0.49 -45.16 -24.65
N ALA A 600 1.59 -44.50 -24.25
CA ALA A 600 2.28 -44.79 -23.00
C ALA A 600 1.41 -44.51 -21.75
N VAL A 601 0.57 -43.47 -21.77
CA VAL A 601 -0.36 -43.14 -20.67
C VAL A 601 -1.41 -44.22 -20.51
N LEU A 602 -2.01 -44.66 -21.62
CA LEU A 602 -3.00 -45.73 -21.64
C LEU A 602 -2.42 -47.07 -21.13
N GLN A 603 -1.18 -47.38 -21.52
CA GLN A 603 -0.50 -48.58 -21.07
C GLN A 603 -0.28 -48.56 -19.55
N ILE A 604 0.27 -47.48 -19.01
CA ILE A 604 0.55 -47.34 -17.58
C ILE A 604 -0.74 -47.36 -16.76
N VAL A 605 -1.78 -46.63 -17.20
CA VAL A 605 -3.09 -46.63 -16.55
C VAL A 605 -3.73 -48.03 -16.57
N SER A 606 -3.58 -48.77 -17.67
CA SER A 606 -4.05 -50.15 -17.74
C SER A 606 -3.29 -51.08 -16.79
N GLU A 607 -2.00 -50.86 -16.56
CA GLU A 607 -1.19 -51.63 -15.61
C GLU A 607 -1.59 -51.31 -14.16
N ILE A 608 -1.83 -50.03 -13.84
CA ILE A 608 -2.37 -49.59 -12.54
C ILE A 608 -3.74 -50.20 -12.30
N ALA A 609 -4.63 -50.17 -13.30
CA ALA A 609 -5.97 -50.76 -13.20
C ALA A 609 -5.94 -52.27 -12.96
N LYS A 610 -5.01 -53.00 -13.60
CA LYS A 610 -4.81 -54.44 -13.37
C LYS A 610 -4.26 -54.74 -11.98
N LEU A 611 -3.40 -53.85 -11.46
CA LEU A 611 -2.81 -53.99 -10.14
C LEU A 611 -3.82 -53.73 -9.02
N LEU A 612 -4.73 -52.77 -9.22
CA LEU A 612 -5.73 -52.35 -8.23
C LEU A 612 -7.10 -53.03 -8.37
N GLY A 613 -7.40 -53.64 -9.52
CA GLY A 613 -8.73 -54.16 -9.85
C GLY A 613 -8.71 -55.47 -10.65
N GLY A 614 -7.70 -56.32 -10.41
CA GLY A 614 -7.62 -57.70 -10.93
C GLY A 614 -8.59 -58.66 -10.24
#